data_AF-A0A1H6AE05-F1
#
_entry.id   AF-A0A1H6AE05-F1
#
_cell.length_a   1.000
_cell.length_b   1.000
_cell.length_c   1.000
_cell.angle_alpha   90.00
_cell.angle_beta   90.00
_cell.angle_gamma   90.00
#
_symmetry.space_group_name_H-M   'P 1'
#
loop_
_entity.id
_entity.type
_entity.pdbx_description
1 polymer ?
#
loop_
_entity_poly.entity_id
_entity_poly.type
_entity_poly.pdbx_seq_one_letter_code
_entity_poly.pdbx_strand_id
1 'polypeptide(L)'
;MTPESIANAAVSVIGSFGALAGVLSRNKRLRGNIRDNLRLLDELQANSVIRDHTPAITWLSGRVALDVARLAKQPLGNPKRPISKGGVTLATVVAAGFGLWTYTLDKGGFVWYSLFPGTVVAITLFSILGMTTNREIPQDEGEPAKSELPTARSGDSDSAETEVAADS
;
A
#
# COMPACT_ATOMS: atom_id res chain seq x y z
N MET A 1 8.36 42.88 15.24
CA MET A 1 8.62 41.44 15.52
C MET A 1 8.39 41.22 17.00
N THR A 2 7.36 40.44 17.35
CA THR A 2 6.99 40.22 18.76
C THR A 2 7.73 39.01 19.32
N PRO A 3 8.08 39.01 20.62
CA PRO A 3 8.76 37.88 21.28
C PRO A 3 7.98 36.56 21.17
N GLU A 4 6.66 36.64 21.00
CA GLU A 4 5.75 35.51 20.75
C GLU A 4 6.02 34.76 19.43
N SER A 5 6.54 35.46 18.41
CA SER A 5 6.89 34.85 17.12
C SER A 5 8.09 33.92 17.21
N ILE A 6 9.03 34.20 18.11
CA ILE A 6 10.26 33.41 18.30
C ILE A 6 9.96 32.18 19.16
N ALA A 7 9.07 32.30 20.16
CA ALA A 7 8.63 31.19 21.00
C ALA A 7 7.87 30.11 20.20
N ASN A 8 6.98 30.50 19.27
CA ASN A 8 6.24 29.54 18.43
C ASN A 8 7.13 28.81 17.42
N ALA A 9 8.22 29.45 16.95
CA ALA A 9 9.18 28.79 16.07
C ALA A 9 9.99 27.71 16.81
N ALA A 10 10.40 27.97 18.06
CA ALA A 10 11.18 27.03 18.88
C ALA A 10 10.39 25.76 19.25
N VAL A 11 9.08 25.88 19.51
CA VAL A 11 8.21 24.73 19.84
C VAL A 11 8.09 23.75 18.66
N SER A 12 8.11 24.24 17.42
CA SER A 12 8.04 23.37 16.22
C SER A 12 9.30 22.50 16.03
N VAL A 13 10.47 23.00 16.44
CA VAL A 13 11.75 22.28 16.30
C VAL A 13 11.90 21.22 17.39
N ILE A 14 11.47 21.51 18.63
CA ILE A 14 11.54 20.57 19.77
C ILE A 14 10.58 19.38 19.57
N GLY A 15 9.40 19.61 18.98
CA GLY A 15 8.47 18.53 18.62
C GLY A 15 9.06 17.50 17.64
N SER A 16 9.99 17.94 16.77
CA SER A 16 10.63 17.08 15.78
C SER A 16 11.66 16.12 16.40
N PHE A 17 12.34 16.52 17.48
CA PHE A 17 13.28 15.67 18.21
C PHE A 17 12.58 14.68 19.15
N GLY A 18 11.41 15.04 19.71
CA GLY A 18 10.57 14.11 20.47
C GLY A 18 10.08 12.92 19.64
N ALA A 19 9.90 13.09 18.33
CA ALA A 19 9.51 12.01 17.42
C ALA A 19 10.61 10.95 17.20
N LEU A 20 11.89 11.31 17.38
CA LEU A 20 13.03 10.38 17.24
C LEU A 20 13.18 9.45 18.45
N ALA A 21 12.94 9.94 19.68
CA ALA A 21 12.93 9.10 20.88
C ALA A 21 11.75 8.09 20.90
N GLY A 22 10.66 8.38 20.19
CA GLY A 22 9.49 7.49 20.04
C GLY A 22 9.69 6.29 19.12
N VAL A 23 10.79 6.21 18.36
CA VAL A 23 11.00 5.14 17.36
C VAL A 23 11.19 3.77 18.02
N LEU A 24 11.80 3.68 19.20
CA LEU A 24 12.00 2.42 19.93
C LEU A 24 10.69 1.88 20.55
N SER A 25 9.79 2.77 20.99
CA SER A 25 8.44 2.40 21.48
C SER A 25 7.54 1.84 20.38
N ARG A 26 7.77 2.26 19.13
CA ARG A 26 6.93 1.91 17.99
C ARG A 26 6.88 0.41 17.72
N ASN A 27 7.99 -0.29 17.85
CA ASN A 27 8.04 -1.74 17.63
C ASN A 27 7.27 -2.53 18.70
N LYS A 28 7.30 -2.10 19.96
CA LYS A 28 6.54 -2.75 21.03
C LYS A 28 5.03 -2.55 20.82
N ARG A 29 4.61 -1.36 20.41
CA ARG A 29 3.21 -1.06 20.06
C ARG A 29 2.75 -1.86 18.83
N LEU A 30 3.59 -2.00 17.81
CA LEU A 30 3.28 -2.83 16.63
C LEU A 30 3.03 -4.29 17.00
N ARG A 31 3.87 -4.89 17.85
CA ARG A 31 3.66 -6.27 18.32
C ARG A 31 2.35 -6.44 19.10
N GLY A 32 1.99 -5.46 19.94
CA GLY A 32 0.70 -5.44 20.62
C GLY A 32 -0.46 -5.41 19.64
N ASN A 33 -0.46 -4.44 18.74
CA ASN A 33 -1.50 -4.29 17.71
C ASN A 33 -1.65 -5.53 16.82
N ILE A 34 -0.55 -6.20 16.46
CA ILE A 34 -0.61 -7.43 15.66
C ILE A 34 -1.32 -8.55 16.43
N ARG A 35 -1.01 -8.73 17.72
CA ARG A 35 -1.67 -9.75 18.57
C ARG A 35 -3.16 -9.46 18.72
N ASP A 36 -3.51 -8.20 18.99
CA ASP A 36 -4.90 -7.78 19.17
C ASP A 36 -5.68 -7.96 17.86
N ASN A 37 -5.09 -7.61 16.72
CA ASN A 37 -5.72 -7.82 15.40
C ASN A 37 -5.84 -9.31 15.06
N LEU A 38 -4.84 -10.14 15.37
CA LEU A 38 -4.93 -11.59 15.14
C LEU A 38 -6.03 -12.22 15.98
N ARG A 39 -6.18 -11.79 17.24
CA ARG A 39 -7.27 -12.22 18.11
C ARG A 39 -8.64 -11.80 17.53
N LEU A 40 -8.77 -10.56 17.09
CA LEU A 40 -9.99 -10.08 16.43
C LEU A 40 -10.29 -10.86 15.14
N LEU A 41 -9.27 -11.22 14.37
CA LEU A 41 -9.43 -12.01 13.16
C LEU A 41 -9.95 -13.41 13.48
N ASP A 42 -9.43 -14.05 14.54
CA ASP A 42 -9.89 -15.36 15.01
C ASP A 42 -11.36 -15.31 15.50
N GLU A 43 -11.70 -14.27 16.28
CA GLU A 43 -13.07 -14.01 16.74
C GLU A 43 -14.04 -13.76 15.56
N LEU A 44 -13.61 -13.03 14.52
CA LEU A 44 -14.42 -12.78 13.31
C LEU A 44 -14.55 -14.04 12.45
N GLN A 45 -13.51 -14.87 12.36
CA GLN A 45 -13.49 -16.09 11.55
C GLN A 45 -14.33 -17.22 12.17
N ALA A 46 -14.46 -17.25 13.50
CA ALA A 46 -15.33 -18.17 14.21
C ALA A 46 -16.83 -17.93 13.92
N ASN A 47 -17.20 -16.70 13.52
CA ASN A 47 -18.58 -16.32 13.20
C ASN A 47 -18.88 -16.51 11.70
N SER A 48 -19.52 -17.62 11.33
CA SER A 48 -19.85 -17.96 9.93
C SER A 48 -20.67 -16.88 9.20
N VAL A 49 -21.61 -16.23 9.90
CA VAL A 49 -22.46 -15.15 9.35
C VAL A 49 -21.64 -13.93 8.92
N ILE A 50 -20.60 -13.59 9.68
CA ILE A 50 -19.75 -12.42 9.44
C ILE A 50 -18.70 -12.74 8.37
N ARG A 51 -18.18 -13.97 8.39
CA ARG A 51 -17.11 -14.44 7.52
C ARG A 51 -17.41 -14.25 6.03
N ASP A 52 -18.62 -14.62 5.60
CA ASP A 52 -18.92 -14.75 4.18
C ASP A 52 -19.34 -13.42 3.52
N HIS A 53 -19.63 -12.37 4.32
CA HIS A 53 -20.18 -11.11 3.81
C HIS A 53 -19.43 -9.83 4.23
N THR A 54 -18.39 -9.93 5.05
CA THR A 54 -17.79 -8.73 5.65
C THR A 54 -16.44 -8.37 5.02
N PRO A 55 -16.35 -7.28 4.24
CA PRO A 55 -15.08 -6.81 3.66
C PRO A 55 -14.06 -6.39 4.73
N ALA A 56 -14.49 -6.19 5.97
CA ALA A 56 -13.62 -5.89 7.10
C ALA A 56 -12.62 -7.01 7.38
N ILE A 57 -12.95 -8.29 7.14
CA ILE A 57 -12.02 -9.40 7.36
C ILE A 57 -10.84 -9.32 6.38
N THR A 58 -11.13 -9.12 5.09
CA THR A 58 -10.10 -8.94 4.05
C THR A 58 -9.24 -7.72 4.31
N TRP A 59 -9.85 -6.62 4.78
CA TRP A 59 -9.10 -5.43 5.15
C TRP A 59 -8.21 -5.66 6.37
N LEU A 60 -8.72 -6.35 7.40
CA LEU A 60 -7.99 -6.62 8.65
C LEU A 60 -6.85 -7.63 8.43
N SER A 61 -7.06 -8.67 7.62
CA SER A 61 -6.00 -9.60 7.21
C SER A 61 -4.91 -8.90 6.40
N GLY A 62 -5.28 -8.03 5.46
CA GLY A 62 -4.34 -7.20 4.71
C GLY A 62 -3.52 -6.27 5.61
N ARG A 63 -4.15 -5.67 6.63
CA ARG A 63 -3.46 -4.83 7.62
C ARG A 63 -2.49 -5.63 8.48
N VAL A 64 -2.90 -6.80 8.97
CA VAL A 64 -2.02 -7.71 9.74
C VAL A 64 -0.81 -8.12 8.90
N ALA A 65 -1.03 -8.52 7.64
CA ALA A 65 0.06 -8.88 6.73
C ALA A 65 1.06 -7.73 6.54
N LEU A 66 0.57 -6.49 6.34
CA LEU A 66 1.43 -5.31 6.24
C LEU A 66 2.23 -5.05 7.53
N ASP A 67 1.61 -5.17 8.70
CA ASP A 67 2.29 -4.92 9.98
C ASP A 67 3.30 -6.02 10.31
N VAL A 68 3.03 -7.29 9.97
CA VAL A 68 3.98 -8.39 10.08
C VAL A 68 5.18 -8.18 9.15
N ALA A 69 4.94 -7.80 7.89
CA ALA A 69 6.01 -7.52 6.94
C ALA A 69 6.88 -6.31 7.38
N ARG A 70 6.26 -5.25 7.95
CA ARG A 70 7.00 -4.15 8.59
C ARG A 70 7.88 -4.64 9.74
N LEU A 71 7.36 -5.53 10.58
CA LEU A 71 8.09 -6.09 11.72
C LEU A 71 9.27 -6.97 11.26
N ALA A 72 9.06 -7.73 10.19
CA ALA A 72 10.08 -8.56 9.54
C ALA A 72 11.12 -7.74 8.76
N LYS A 73 10.95 -6.42 8.65
CA LYS A 73 11.73 -5.54 7.77
C LYS A 73 11.74 -6.01 6.30
N GLN A 74 10.72 -6.77 5.90
CA GLN A 74 10.60 -7.24 4.53
C GLN A 74 10.25 -6.04 3.64
N PRO A 75 10.90 -5.86 2.47
CA PRO A 75 10.55 -4.80 1.55
C PRO A 75 9.10 -4.99 1.11
N LEU A 76 8.23 -4.03 1.45
CA LEU A 76 6.78 -4.09 1.27
C LEU A 76 6.34 -3.72 -0.16
N GLY A 77 7.00 -4.34 -1.15
CA GLY A 77 6.91 -3.99 -2.56
C GLY A 77 7.95 -2.96 -2.99
N ASN A 78 7.96 -2.64 -4.29
CA ASN A 78 8.86 -1.63 -4.84
C ASN A 78 8.64 -0.27 -4.15
N PRO A 79 9.72 0.51 -3.96
CA PRO A 79 9.62 1.86 -3.43
C PRO A 79 8.61 2.65 -4.27
N LYS A 80 7.63 3.24 -3.59
CA LYS A 80 6.59 4.04 -4.23
C LYS A 80 7.24 5.07 -5.16
N ARG A 81 6.86 5.08 -6.44
CA ARG A 81 7.35 6.09 -7.38
C ARG A 81 7.13 7.49 -6.77
N PRO A 82 8.13 8.38 -6.81
CA PRO A 82 7.96 9.72 -6.27
C PRO A 82 6.78 10.38 -6.97
N ILE A 83 5.76 10.75 -6.19
CA ILE A 83 4.59 11.45 -6.70
C ILE A 83 5.08 12.76 -7.31
N SER A 84 4.68 13.06 -8.54
CA SER A 84 5.03 14.33 -9.17
C SER A 84 4.41 15.47 -8.37
N LYS A 85 5.25 16.18 -7.60
CA LYS A 85 4.79 17.32 -6.77
C LYS A 85 4.04 18.34 -7.63
N GLY A 86 4.51 18.56 -8.87
CA GLY A 86 3.85 19.43 -9.84
C GLY A 86 2.42 18.99 -10.19
N GLY A 87 2.18 17.69 -10.36
CA GLY A 87 0.84 17.17 -10.65
C GLY A 87 -0.13 17.39 -9.48
N VAL A 88 0.34 17.15 -8.25
CA VAL A 88 -0.47 17.38 -7.03
C VAL A 88 -0.79 18.85 -6.83
N THR A 89 0.20 19.74 -7.01
CA THR A 89 -0.02 21.19 -6.89
C THR A 89 -1.02 21.68 -7.93
N LEU A 90 -0.85 21.28 -9.20
CA LEU A 90 -1.76 21.66 -10.28
C LEU A 90 -3.19 21.18 -9.98
N ALA A 91 -3.34 19.90 -9.62
CA ALA A 91 -4.65 19.33 -9.31
C ALA A 91 -5.33 20.02 -8.11
N THR A 92 -4.55 20.41 -7.09
CA THR A 92 -5.04 21.15 -5.93
C THR A 92 -5.53 22.55 -6.32
N VAL A 93 -4.79 23.27 -7.16
CA VAL A 93 -5.18 24.61 -7.66
C VAL A 93 -6.46 24.52 -8.48
N VAL A 94 -6.56 23.53 -9.38
CA VAL A 94 -7.76 23.30 -10.19
C VAL A 94 -8.96 22.98 -9.31
N ALA A 95 -8.81 22.07 -8.34
CA ALA A 95 -9.88 21.72 -7.40
C ALA A 95 -10.36 22.93 -6.58
N ALA A 96 -9.44 23.79 -6.11
CA ALA A 96 -9.79 25.01 -5.39
C ALA A 96 -10.54 26.02 -6.28
N GLY A 97 -10.14 26.17 -7.55
CA GLY A 97 -10.81 27.03 -8.51
C GLY A 97 -12.25 26.59 -8.78
N PHE A 98 -12.47 25.30 -9.05
CA PHE A 98 -13.81 24.76 -9.23
C PHE A 98 -14.64 24.77 -7.95
N GLY A 99 -14.03 24.55 -6.78
CA GLY A 99 -14.71 24.67 -5.49
C GLY A 99 -15.22 26.09 -5.23
N LEU A 100 -14.38 27.10 -5.51
CA LEU A 100 -14.78 28.50 -5.41
C LEU A 100 -15.90 28.85 -6.40
N TRP A 101 -15.83 28.35 -7.64
CA TRP A 101 -16.88 28.57 -8.63
C TRP A 101 -18.20 27.88 -8.25
N THR A 102 -18.13 26.67 -7.71
CA THR A 102 -19.30 25.95 -7.20
C THR A 102 -19.95 26.74 -6.06
N TYR A 103 -19.15 27.31 -5.16
CA TYR A 103 -19.62 28.16 -4.06
C TYR A 103 -20.30 29.44 -4.54
N THR A 104 -19.79 30.10 -5.58
CA THR A 104 -20.43 31.32 -6.12
C THR A 104 -21.74 31.02 -6.83
N LEU A 105 -21.85 29.88 -7.53
CA LEU A 105 -23.11 29.42 -8.15
C LEU A 105 -24.18 29.08 -7.12
N ASP A 106 -23.80 28.41 -6.04
CA ASP A 106 -24.70 28.06 -4.94
C ASP A 106 -25.27 29.31 -4.26
N LYS A 107 -24.42 30.29 -3.96
CA LYS A 107 -24.85 31.61 -3.46
C LYS A 107 -25.78 32.36 -4.40
N GLY A 108 -25.67 32.13 -5.71
CA GLY A 108 -26.53 32.72 -6.73
C GLY A 108 -27.91 32.07 -6.87
N GLY A 109 -28.20 31.00 -6.12
CA GLY A 109 -29.46 30.24 -6.23
C GLY A 109 -29.49 29.26 -7.41
N PHE A 110 -28.38 29.08 -8.11
CA PHE A 110 -28.26 28.20 -9.29
C PHE A 110 -27.82 26.79 -8.87
N VAL A 111 -28.57 26.16 -7.96
CA VAL A 111 -28.23 24.86 -7.35
C VAL A 111 -28.07 23.73 -8.39
N TRP A 112 -28.84 23.76 -9.48
CA TRP A 112 -28.71 22.75 -10.54
C TRP A 112 -27.43 22.89 -11.38
N TYR A 113 -26.93 24.11 -11.54
CA TYR A 113 -25.70 24.36 -12.30
C TYR A 113 -24.45 24.11 -11.47
N SER A 114 -24.53 24.14 -10.13
CA SER A 114 -23.41 23.81 -9.24
C SER A 114 -23.09 22.31 -9.20
N LEU A 115 -24.01 21.44 -9.62
CA LEU A 115 -23.83 19.99 -9.66
C LEU A 115 -22.71 19.55 -10.63
N PHE A 116 -22.59 20.25 -11.77
CA PHE A 116 -21.61 19.91 -12.81
C PHE A 116 -20.15 20.21 -12.39
N PRO A 117 -19.79 21.42 -11.93
CA PRO A 117 -18.45 21.66 -11.40
C PRO A 117 -18.19 20.86 -10.12
N GLY A 118 -19.21 20.62 -9.29
CA GLY A 118 -19.08 19.78 -8.09
C GLY A 118 -18.69 18.33 -8.39
N THR A 119 -19.29 17.69 -9.39
CA THR A 119 -18.93 16.32 -9.79
C THR A 119 -17.51 16.24 -10.37
N VAL A 120 -17.08 17.23 -11.15
CA VAL A 120 -15.69 17.30 -11.65
C VAL A 120 -14.69 17.41 -10.51
N VAL A 121 -14.97 18.23 -9.48
CA VAL A 121 -14.11 18.31 -8.27
C VAL A 121 -14.06 16.99 -7.54
N ALA A 122 -15.21 16.33 -7.34
CA ALA A 122 -15.27 15.04 -6.66
C ALA A 122 -14.44 13.98 -7.40
N ILE A 123 -14.60 13.85 -8.72
CA ILE A 123 -13.81 12.92 -9.54
C ILE A 123 -12.32 13.25 -9.48
N THR A 124 -11.96 14.53 -9.51
CA THR A 124 -10.56 14.97 -9.39
C THR A 124 -9.97 14.59 -8.05
N LEU A 125 -10.71 14.78 -6.94
CA LEU A 125 -10.30 14.37 -5.61
C LEU A 125 -10.14 12.85 -5.49
N PHE A 126 -11.08 12.06 -6.06
CA PHE A 126 -10.96 10.61 -6.10
C PHE A 126 -9.74 10.15 -6.92
N SER A 127 -9.43 10.84 -8.01
CA SER A 127 -8.22 10.56 -8.82
C SER A 127 -6.94 10.84 -8.04
N ILE A 128 -6.86 11.99 -7.34
CA ILE A 128 -5.72 12.30 -6.45
C ILE A 128 -5.60 11.24 -5.36
N LEU A 129 -6.72 10.84 -4.74
CA LEU A 129 -6.74 9.80 -3.72
C LEU A 129 -6.20 8.49 -4.29
N GLY A 130 -6.67 8.08 -5.48
CA GLY A 130 -6.17 6.92 -6.21
C GLY A 130 -4.67 6.97 -6.47
N MET A 131 -4.13 8.10 -6.95
CA MET A 131 -2.69 8.30 -7.14
C MET A 131 -1.89 8.18 -5.83
N THR A 132 -2.48 8.58 -4.70
CA THR A 132 -1.82 8.44 -3.39
C THR A 132 -1.93 7.05 -2.80
N THR A 133 -2.93 6.24 -3.18
CA THR A 133 -3.12 4.90 -2.64
C THR A 133 -2.56 3.80 -3.54
N ASN A 134 -2.42 4.05 -4.84
CA ASN A 134 -1.95 3.04 -5.79
C ASN A 134 -0.47 2.74 -5.53
N ARG A 135 -0.19 1.54 -5.02
CA ARG A 135 1.14 0.94 -5.06
C ARG A 135 1.21 0.19 -6.37
N GLU A 136 2.22 0.46 -7.17
CA GLU A 136 2.50 -0.36 -8.34
C GLU A 136 2.64 -1.81 -7.85
N ILE A 137 1.78 -2.69 -8.37
CA ILE A 137 2.02 -4.13 -8.30
C ILE A 137 3.37 -4.31 -8.97
N PRO A 138 4.35 -5.00 -8.34
CA PRO A 138 5.62 -5.26 -9.00
C PRO A 138 5.30 -5.77 -10.40
N GLN A 139 5.68 -5.00 -11.41
CA GLN A 139 5.76 -5.55 -12.75
C GLN A 139 6.80 -6.63 -12.58
N ASP A 140 6.39 -7.89 -12.71
CA ASP A 140 7.33 -9.00 -12.71
C ASP A 140 8.36 -8.68 -13.80
N GLU A 141 9.50 -8.11 -13.41
CA GLU A 141 10.66 -7.90 -14.27
C GLU A 141 11.27 -9.25 -14.69
N GLY A 142 10.71 -10.36 -14.19
CA GLY A 142 10.79 -11.65 -14.82
C GLY A 142 9.43 -12.04 -15.41
N GLU A 143 9.22 -11.75 -16.69
CA GLU A 143 8.79 -12.84 -17.55
C GLU A 143 9.69 -14.03 -17.15
N PRO A 144 9.16 -15.10 -16.52
CA PRO A 144 10.00 -16.16 -16.00
C PRO A 144 10.82 -16.59 -17.20
N ALA A 145 12.16 -16.38 -17.12
CA ALA A 145 13.10 -16.83 -18.14
C ALA A 145 12.58 -18.18 -18.57
N LYS A 146 12.11 -18.26 -19.83
CA LYS A 146 11.34 -19.38 -20.38
C LYS A 146 11.78 -20.60 -19.61
N SER A 147 10.89 -21.15 -18.79
CA SER A 147 11.17 -22.39 -18.09
C SER A 147 11.67 -23.32 -19.18
N GLU A 148 12.99 -23.47 -19.25
CA GLU A 148 13.64 -24.54 -19.96
C GLU A 148 13.17 -25.71 -19.13
N LEU A 149 12.01 -26.25 -19.55
CA LEU A 149 11.55 -27.57 -19.20
C LEU A 149 12.83 -28.39 -19.18
N PRO A 150 13.21 -28.95 -18.01
CA PRO A 150 14.42 -29.74 -17.93
C PRO A 150 14.30 -30.75 -19.05
N THR A 151 15.10 -30.58 -20.09
CA THR A 151 15.13 -31.48 -21.24
C THR A 151 15.42 -32.80 -20.59
N ALA A 152 14.40 -33.67 -20.56
CA ALA A 152 14.51 -34.98 -19.97
C ALA A 152 15.81 -35.55 -20.52
N ARG A 153 16.77 -35.78 -19.63
CA ARG A 153 18.06 -36.38 -19.92
C ARG A 153 17.73 -37.73 -20.53
N SER A 154 17.64 -37.75 -21.86
CA SER A 154 17.45 -38.95 -22.67
C SER A 154 18.49 -39.94 -22.23
N GLY A 155 18.01 -41.14 -21.94
CA GLY A 155 18.71 -42.15 -21.16
C GLY A 155 20.18 -42.30 -21.54
N ASP A 156 21.00 -42.16 -20.51
CA ASP A 156 22.27 -42.87 -20.41
C ASP A 156 21.91 -44.36 -20.30
N SER A 157 21.62 -44.98 -21.45
CA SER A 157 21.46 -46.42 -21.57
C SER A 157 22.83 -47.05 -21.40
N ASP A 158 23.19 -47.26 -20.14
CA ASP A 158 23.58 -48.54 -19.56
C ASP A 158 23.79 -49.66 -20.62
N SER A 159 24.91 -49.61 -21.32
CA SER A 159 25.47 -50.77 -22.01
C SER A 159 26.44 -51.47 -21.05
N ALA A 160 25.88 -52.08 -20.01
CA ALA A 160 26.52 -53.17 -19.29
C ALA A 160 26.49 -54.42 -20.21
N GLU A 161 27.40 -54.45 -21.19
CA GLU A 161 27.64 -55.65 -21.99
C GLU A 161 28.54 -56.61 -21.19
N THR A 162 27.87 -57.36 -20.32
CA THR A 162 28.08 -58.78 -20.00
C THR A 162 29.46 -59.36 -20.36
N GLU A 163 30.41 -59.16 -19.46
CA GLU A 163 31.41 -60.18 -19.13
C GLU A 163 30.67 -61.38 -18.53
N VAL A 164 30.81 -62.59 -19.10
CA VAL A 164 30.88 -63.89 -18.41
C VAL A 164 30.78 -65.07 -19.41
N ALA A 165 31.79 -65.95 -19.30
CA ALA A 165 31.84 -67.38 -19.61
C ALA A 165 32.00 -67.88 -21.06
N ALA A 166 33.24 -68.27 -21.38
CA ALA A 166 33.51 -69.57 -21.99
C ALA A 166 34.94 -70.03 -21.62
N ASP A 167 35.03 -70.77 -20.52
CA ASP A 167 36.14 -71.66 -20.17
C ASP A 167 35.66 -73.09 -20.50
N SER A 168 36.27 -73.72 -21.52
CA SER A 168 36.29 -75.17 -21.81
C SER A 168 37.22 -75.44 -22.99
#